data_AF-A1VVK3-F1
#
_entry.id   AF-A1VVK3-F1
#
_cell.length_a   1.000
_cell.length_b   1.000
_cell.length_c   1.000
_cell.angle_alpha   90.00
_cell.angle_beta   90.00
_cell.angle_gamma   90.00
#
_symmetry.space_group_name_H-M   'P 1'
#
loop_
_entity.id
_entity.type
_entity.pdbx_description
1 polymer ?
#
loop_
_entity_poly.entity_id
_entity_poly.type
_entity_poly.pdbx_seq_one_letter_code
_entity_poly.pdbx_strand_id
1 'polypeptide(L)'
;MQITIDPEYLEEFQYILALHQKRGAPRTIETVEDLVLIVFREIAEGSRCPNTYRRSVLDAMGLVADGPEHQVHREEYGAPKDKASGTQGP
;
A
#
# COMPACT_ATOMS: atom_id res chain seq x y z
N MET A 1 0.29 -7.80 -14.94
CA MET A 1 -0.54 -6.58 -14.81
C MET A 1 0.20 -5.47 -15.52
N GLN A 2 -0.48 -4.67 -16.33
CA GLN A 2 0.07 -3.47 -16.98
C GLN A 2 -0.60 -2.25 -16.37
N ILE A 3 0.20 -1.26 -15.94
CA ILE A 3 -0.29 -0.01 -15.37
C ILE A 3 0.10 1.09 -16.34
N THR A 4 -0.86 1.95 -16.67
CA THR A 4 -0.63 3.15 -17.49
C THR A 4 -0.60 4.34 -16.54
N ILE A 5 0.42 5.19 -16.68
CA ILE A 5 0.59 6.42 -15.91
C ILE A 5 0.42 7.57 -16.91
N ASP A 6 -0.39 8.57 -16.55
CA ASP A 6 -0.54 9.74 -17.41
C ASP A 6 0.82 10.45 -17.58
N PRO A 7 1.13 10.96 -18.79
CA PRO A 7 2.43 11.56 -19.05
C PRO A 7 2.82 12.67 -18.07
N GLU A 8 1.86 13.48 -17.63
CA GLU A 8 2.10 14.56 -16.65
C GLU A 8 2.59 14.02 -15.29
N TYR A 9 2.02 12.93 -14.79
CA TYR A 9 2.45 12.32 -13.53
C TYR A 9 3.78 11.58 -13.70
N LEU A 10 4.02 11.01 -14.88
CA LEU A 10 5.29 10.37 -15.19
C LEU A 10 6.46 11.37 -15.13
N GLU A 11 6.28 12.56 -15.71
CA GLU A 11 7.27 13.65 -15.65
C GLU A 11 7.57 14.05 -14.19
N GLU A 12 6.54 14.19 -13.36
CA GLU A 12 6.71 14.52 -11.94
C GLU A 12 7.47 13.42 -11.18
N PHE A 13 7.16 12.14 -11.42
CA PHE A 13 7.88 11.02 -10.81
C PHE A 13 9.35 10.98 -11.22
N GLN A 14 9.65 11.22 -12.50
CA GLN A 14 11.02 11.31 -12.99
C GLN A 14 11.78 12.46 -12.32
N TYR A 15 11.14 13.60 -12.11
CA TYR A 15 11.72 14.73 -11.41
C TYR A 15 12.08 14.39 -9.95
N ILE A 16 11.17 13.76 -9.21
CA ILE A 16 11.41 13.34 -7.83
C ILE A 16 12.59 12.35 -7.76
N LEU A 17 12.68 11.39 -8.68
CA LEU A 17 13.79 10.44 -8.75
C LEU A 17 15.13 11.13 -9.02
N ALA A 18 15.16 12.08 -9.95
CA ALA A 18 16.36 12.85 -10.25
C ALA A 18 16.84 13.64 -9.00
N LEU A 19 15.92 14.23 -8.23
CA LEU A 19 16.25 14.88 -6.96
C LEU A 19 16.80 13.89 -5.94
N HIS A 20 16.13 12.75 -5.80
CA HIS A 20 16.49 11.69 -4.87
C HIS A 20 17.91 11.17 -5.13
N GLN A 21 18.25 10.92 -6.40
CA GLN A 21 19.58 10.48 -6.84
C GLN A 21 20.65 11.55 -6.59
N LYS A 22 20.35 12.81 -6.90
CA LYS A 22 21.29 13.93 -6.71
C LYS A 22 21.66 14.16 -5.25
N ARG A 23 20.73 13.90 -4.32
CA ARG A 23 20.89 14.20 -2.89
C ARG A 23 21.38 13.01 -2.06
N GLY A 24 21.49 11.82 -2.67
CA GLY A 24 21.98 10.61 -1.98
C GLY A 24 21.03 10.20 -0.87
N ALA A 25 19.84 9.73 -1.23
CA ALA A 25 18.88 9.28 -0.23
C ALA A 25 19.12 7.81 0.19
N PRO A 26 18.64 7.41 1.39
CA PRO A 26 19.07 6.18 2.06
C PRO A 26 18.65 4.89 1.36
N ARG A 27 17.66 4.96 0.47
CA ARG A 27 17.05 3.82 -0.20
C ARG A 27 17.30 3.95 -1.69
N THR A 28 17.92 2.96 -2.32
CA THR A 28 18.10 3.00 -3.77
C THR A 28 16.73 2.87 -4.45
N ILE A 29 16.30 3.95 -5.12
CA ILE A 29 15.11 3.99 -5.98
C ILE A 29 15.62 4.48 -7.33
N GLU A 30 15.61 3.59 -8.32
CA GLU A 30 16.30 3.82 -9.61
C GLU A 30 15.30 4.16 -10.71
N THR A 31 14.10 3.61 -10.62
CA THR A 31 13.08 3.68 -11.68
C THR A 31 11.73 4.17 -11.14
N VAL A 32 10.86 4.64 -12.04
CA VAL A 32 9.49 5.02 -11.69
C VAL A 32 8.69 3.79 -11.26
N GLU A 33 8.99 2.64 -11.85
CA GLU A 33 8.44 1.35 -11.48
C GLU A 33 8.74 1.01 -10.02
N ASP A 34 9.95 1.27 -9.54
CA ASP A 34 10.30 1.08 -8.12
C ASP A 34 9.44 1.96 -7.20
N LEU A 35 9.23 3.23 -7.59
CA LEU A 35 8.37 4.16 -6.85
C LEU A 35 6.94 3.64 -6.76
N VAL A 36 6.38 3.19 -7.89
CA VAL A 36 5.02 2.64 -7.96
C VAL A 36 4.89 1.36 -7.12
N LEU A 37 5.89 0.47 -7.17
CA LEU A 37 5.91 -0.75 -6.36
C LEU A 37 5.97 -0.45 -4.86
N ILE A 38 6.65 0.61 -4.44
CA ILE A 38 6.64 1.08 -3.05
C ILE A 38 5.23 1.48 -2.65
N VAL A 39 4.55 2.30 -3.45
CA VAL A 39 3.19 2.75 -3.14
C VAL A 39 2.24 1.55 -2.99
N PHE A 40 2.30 0.57 -3.90
CA PHE A 40 1.47 -0.64 -3.77
C PHE A 40 1.79 -1.44 -2.51
N ARG A 41 3.07 -1.56 -2.14
CA ARG A 41 3.46 -2.23 -0.91
C ARG A 41 2.89 -1.48 0.30
N GLU A 42 3.01 -0.16 0.34
CA GLU A 42 2.50 0.67 1.44
C GLU A 42 0.97 0.58 1.57
N ILE A 43 0.24 0.52 0.46
CA ILE A 43 -1.21 0.28 0.45
C ILE A 43 -1.54 -1.10 1.04
N ALA A 44 -0.86 -2.15 0.59
CA ALA A 44 -1.10 -3.51 1.06
C ALA A 44 -0.75 -3.67 2.55
N GLU A 45 0.38 -3.11 2.97
CA GLU A 45 0.82 -3.09 4.37
C GLU A 45 -0.12 -2.26 5.26
N GLY A 46 -0.55 -1.07 4.82
CA GLY A 46 -1.51 -0.25 5.56
C GLY A 46 -2.90 -0.89 5.68
N SER A 47 -3.29 -1.72 4.71
CA SER A 47 -4.55 -2.48 4.78
C SER A 47 -4.51 -3.56 5.86
N ARG A 48 -3.36 -4.22 6.07
CA ARG A 48 -3.20 -5.27 7.08
C ARG A 48 -2.75 -4.78 8.45
N CYS A 49 -2.25 -3.56 8.56
CA CYS A 49 -1.62 -3.03 9.78
C CYS A 49 -2.32 -1.73 10.24
N PRO A 50 -3.46 -1.82 10.92
CA PRO A 50 -4.26 -0.65 11.31
C PRO A 50 -3.51 0.33 12.23
N ASN A 51 -2.55 -0.16 13.03
CA ASN A 51 -1.83 0.66 14.00
C ASN A 51 -0.50 1.23 13.47
N THR A 52 -0.31 1.33 12.15
CA THR A 52 0.94 1.81 11.55
C THR A 52 0.76 3.13 10.84
N TYR A 53 1.84 3.89 10.67
CA TYR A 53 1.81 5.15 9.90
C TYR A 53 1.27 4.95 8.49
N ARG A 54 1.44 3.76 7.90
CA ARG A 54 0.93 3.39 6.58
C ARG A 54 -0.58 3.48 6.50
N ARG A 55 -1.28 3.30 7.63
CA ARG A 55 -2.72 3.42 7.71
C ARG A 55 -3.21 4.82 7.35
N SER A 56 -2.47 5.86 7.75
CA SER A 56 -2.80 7.26 7.44
C SER A 56 -2.89 7.54 5.94
N VAL A 57 -2.09 6.83 5.12
CA VAL A 57 -2.13 6.94 3.66
C VAL A 57 -3.46 6.40 3.12
N LEU A 58 -3.96 5.28 3.66
CA LEU A 58 -5.25 4.71 3.26
C LEU A 58 -6.42 5.57 3.76
N ASP A 59 -6.34 6.10 4.98
CA ASP A 59 -7.36 6.99 5.54
C ASP A 59 -7.52 8.26 4.69
N ALA A 60 -6.40 8.88 4.32
CA ALA A 60 -6.39 10.08 3.47
C ALA A 60 -6.98 9.82 2.06
N MET A 61 -6.87 8.59 1.56
CA MET A 61 -7.46 8.19 0.28
C MET A 61 -8.90 7.65 0.41
N GLY A 62 -9.46 7.59 1.62
CA GLY A 62 -10.80 7.02 1.85
C GLY A 62 -10.88 5.52 1.59
N LEU A 63 -9.76 4.79 1.65
CA LEU A 63 -9.69 3.34 1.42
C LEU A 63 -9.95 2.52 2.69
N VAL A 64 -10.37 3.18 3.77
CA VAL A 64 -10.66 2.57 5.06
C VAL A 64 -12.16 2.50 5.27
N ALA A 65 -12.72 1.31 5.12
CA ALA A 65 -14.08 1.02 5.55
C ALA A 65 -14.22 1.10 7.08
N ASP A 66 -15.36 1.60 7.53
CA ASP A 66 -15.78 1.58 8.94
C ASP A 66 -16.34 0.19 9.27
N GLY A 67 -15.42 -0.74 9.58
CA GLY A 67 -15.74 -2.13 9.82
C GLY A 67 -14.64 -2.87 10.60
N PRO A 68 -14.99 -3.97 11.29
CA PRO A 68 -14.06 -4.72 12.13
C PRO A 68 -12.89 -5.33 11.34
N GLU A 69 -13.04 -5.59 10.05
CA GLU A 69 -12.02 -6.15 9.16
C GLU A 69 -10.77 -5.26 9.06
N HIS A 70 -10.97 -3.98 9.35
CA HIS A 70 -9.99 -2.91 9.26
C HIS A 70 -9.43 -2.46 10.61
N GLN A 71 -9.84 -3.12 11.69
CA GLN A 71 -9.36 -2.86 13.05
C GLN A 71 -8.37 -3.92 13.55
N VAL A 72 -8.22 -5.03 12.81
CA VAL A 72 -7.36 -6.15 13.18
C VAL A 72 -6.11 -6.24 12.31
N HIS A 73 -4.98 -6.58 12.93
CA HIS A 73 -3.77 -6.91 12.19
C HIS A 73 -3.93 -8.25 11.47
N ARG A 74 -3.51 -8.34 10.21
CA ARG A 74 -3.52 -9.58 9.43
C ARG A 74 -2.11 -9.99 9.01
N GLU A 75 -1.69 -11.20 9.38
CA GLU A 75 -0.38 -11.74 9.03
C GLU A 75 -0.28 -12.06 7.53
N GLU A 76 -1.34 -12.64 6.95
CA GLU A 76 -1.37 -13.03 5.53
C GLU A 76 -1.88 -11.89 4.62
N TYR A 77 -1.46 -11.90 3.34
CA TYR A 77 -2.06 -11.06 2.30
C TYR A 77 -3.40 -11.65 1.83
N GLY A 78 -4.36 -10.78 1.53
CA GLY A 78 -5.67 -11.17 1.02
C GLY A 78 -6.73 -11.25 2.12
N ALA A 79 -7.88 -11.85 1.77
CA ALA A 79 -8.93 -12.12 2.74
C ALA A 79 -8.42 -13.10 3.81
N PRO A 80 -8.82 -12.94 5.08
CA PRO A 80 -8.63 -13.99 6.08
C PRO A 80 -9.14 -15.31 5.50
N LYS A 81 -8.36 -16.39 5.63
CA LYS A 81 -8.91 -17.72 5.40
C LYS A 81 -10.05 -17.88 6.39
N ASP A 82 -11.28 -17.92 5.90
CA ASP A 82 -12.43 -18.17 6.76
C ASP A 82 -12.09 -19.37 7.65
N LYS A 83 -12.20 -19.20 8.98
CA LYS A 83 -12.55 -20.36 9.79
C LYS A 83 -13.93 -20.73 9.27
N ALA A 84 -13.97 -21.74 8.41
CA ALA A 84 -15.20 -22.34 7.91
C ALA A 84 -16.22 -22.29 9.04
N SER A 85 -17.34 -21.62 8.77
CA SER A 85 -18.45 -21.40 9.69
C SER A 85 -18.82 -22.70 10.41
N GLY A 86 -18.17 -22.94 11.54
CA GLY A 86 -18.46 -24.00 12.48
C GLY A 86 -19.53 -23.51 13.45
N THR A 87 -20.66 -23.06 12.92
CA THR A 87 -21.91 -23.11 13.66
C THR A 87 -22.33 -24.58 13.71
N GLN A 88 -21.83 -25.29 14.72
CA GLN A 88 -22.57 -26.39 15.34
C GLN A 88 -23.11 -25.86 16.67
N GLY A 89 -24.35 -25.39 16.62
CA GLY A 89 -25.30 -25.60 17.70
C GLY A 89 -26.52 -26.30 17.09
N PRO A 90 -27.37 -26.99 17.87
CA PRO A 90 -27.39 -27.09 19.33
C PRO A 90 -26.65 -28.29 19.91
#